data_AF-A0A935ANN9-F1
#
_entry.id   AF-A0A935ANN9-F1
#
_cell.length_a   1.000
_cell.length_b   1.000
_cell.length_c   1.000
_cell.angle_alpha   90.00
_cell.angle_beta   90.00
_cell.angle_gamma   90.00
#
_symmetry.space_group_name_H-M   'P 1'
#
loop_
_entity.id
_entity.type
_entity.pdbx_description
1 polymer ?
#
loop_
_entity_poly.entity_id
_entity_poly.type
_entity_poly.pdbx_seq_one_letter_code
_entity_poly.pdbx_strand_id
1 'polypeptide(L)'
;MGDFDFDYWKLLAERDPVAYFAARDMTLRQFIASHPGQAVMLTELQARIDSTRVLAGGPTQACRELLGQMQDQLMLLSFKLAELQRETSAVQEIIGAKAIAR
;
A
#
# COMPACT_ATOMS: atom_id res chain seq x y z
N MET A 1 13.12 8.77 -6.90
CA MET A 1 12.02 9.69 -6.56
C MET A 1 12.54 11.14 -6.64
N GLY A 2 12.89 11.62 -7.83
CA GLY A 2 13.64 12.89 -7.97
C GLY A 2 12.95 14.00 -8.76
N ASP A 3 11.78 13.75 -9.34
CA ASP A 3 11.17 14.67 -10.33
C ASP A 3 9.67 14.92 -10.09
N PHE A 4 9.16 14.60 -8.90
CA PHE A 4 7.77 14.93 -8.55
C PHE A 4 7.72 16.36 -8.01
N ASP A 5 7.16 17.27 -8.81
CA ASP A 5 7.06 18.69 -8.47
C ASP A 5 5.89 18.97 -7.52
N PHE A 6 6.11 18.81 -6.21
CA PHE A 6 5.08 19.07 -5.19
C PHE A 6 4.59 20.53 -5.19
N ASP A 7 5.44 21.48 -5.56
CA ASP A 7 5.09 22.90 -5.57
C ASP A 7 4.12 23.21 -6.71
N TYR A 8 4.34 22.63 -7.89
CA TYR A 8 3.37 22.69 -9.00
C TYR A 8 2.00 22.15 -8.58
N TRP A 9 1.95 20.94 -8.00
CA TRP A 9 0.69 20.32 -7.60
C TRP A 9 -0.04 21.13 -6.52
N LYS A 10 0.69 21.71 -5.57
CA LYS A 10 0.14 22.60 -4.56
C LYS A 10 -0.45 23.86 -5.19
N LEU A 11 0.33 24.55 -6.03
CA LEU A 11 -0.12 25.77 -6.72
C LEU A 11 -1.34 25.49 -7.60
N LEU A 12 -1.37 24.34 -8.28
CA LEU A 12 -2.50 23.93 -9.11
C LEU A 12 -3.76 23.70 -8.25
N ALA A 13 -3.63 23.00 -7.12
CA ALA A 13 -4.74 22.76 -6.20
C ALA A 13 -5.32 24.06 -5.61
N GLU A 14 -4.47 25.05 -5.32
CA GLU A 14 -4.88 26.35 -4.76
C GLU A 14 -5.53 27.26 -5.80
N ARG A 15 -5.05 27.23 -7.05
CA ARG A 15 -5.50 28.15 -8.12
C ARG A 15 -6.67 27.61 -8.94
N ASP A 16 -6.64 26.33 -9.28
CA ASP A 16 -7.65 25.67 -10.09
C ASP A 16 -7.89 24.23 -9.59
N PRO A 17 -8.79 24.06 -8.61
CA PRO A 17 -9.12 22.75 -8.06
C PRO A 17 -9.62 21.76 -9.12
N VAL A 18 -10.33 22.23 -10.15
CA VAL A 18 -10.86 21.35 -11.20
C VAL A 18 -9.72 20.80 -12.05
N ALA A 19 -8.79 21.67 -12.48
CA ALA A 19 -7.61 21.24 -13.21
C ALA A 19 -6.71 20.31 -12.38
N TYR A 20 -6.59 20.56 -11.07
CA TYR A 20 -5.88 19.66 -10.16
C TYR A 20 -6.48 18.24 -10.17
N PHE A 21 -7.80 18.10 -10.00
CA PHE A 21 -8.43 16.77 -9.98
C PHE A 21 -8.34 16.06 -11.33
N ALA A 22 -8.45 16.80 -12.45
CA ALA A 22 -8.25 16.24 -13.79
C ALA A 22 -6.81 15.74 -14.00
N ALA A 23 -5.82 16.56 -13.65
CA ALA A 23 -4.40 16.20 -13.75
C ALA A 23 -4.07 14.99 -12.87
N ARG A 24 -4.64 14.95 -11.65
CA ARG A 24 -4.48 13.85 -10.70
C ARG A 24 -5.01 12.54 -11.28
N ASP A 25 -6.25 12.53 -11.79
CA ASP A 25 -6.87 11.34 -12.37
C ASP A 25 -6.04 10.81 -13.55
N MET A 26 -5.58 11.70 -14.43
CA MET A 26 -4.71 11.33 -15.55
C MET A 26 -3.39 10.70 -15.07
N THR A 27 -2.73 11.32 -14.08
CA THR A 27 -1.45 10.82 -13.53
C THR A 27 -1.61 9.44 -12.89
N LEU A 28 -2.67 9.25 -12.10
CA LEU A 28 -2.96 7.97 -11.46
C LEU A 28 -3.25 6.87 -12.47
N ARG A 29 -4.05 7.18 -13.51
CA ARG A 29 -4.33 6.22 -14.59
C ARG A 29 -3.07 5.81 -15.34
N GLN A 30 -2.19 6.76 -15.65
CA GLN A 30 -0.91 6.47 -16.31
C GLN A 30 -0.03 5.58 -15.44
N PHE A 31 0.06 5.88 -14.13
CA PHE A 31 0.81 5.06 -13.18
C PHE A 31 0.24 3.64 -13.05
N ILE A 32 -1.08 3.49 -12.99
CA ILE A 32 -1.72 2.17 -12.93
C ILE A 32 -1.48 1.39 -14.24
N ALA A 33 -1.62 2.06 -15.38
CA ALA A 33 -1.40 1.46 -16.69
C ALA A 33 0.05 0.98 -16.91
N SER A 34 1.04 1.64 -16.29
CA SER A 34 2.43 1.17 -16.34
C SER A 34 2.70 -0.09 -15.50
N HIS A 35 1.72 -0.58 -14.73
CA HIS A 35 1.83 -1.77 -13.89
C HIS A 35 0.69 -2.77 -14.16
N PRO A 36 0.59 -3.34 -15.38
CA PRO A 36 -0.58 -4.12 -15.80
C PRO A 36 -0.87 -5.34 -14.91
N GLY A 37 0.16 -5.99 -14.36
CA GLY A 37 -0.01 -7.12 -13.44
C GLY A 37 -0.55 -6.75 -12.06
N GLN A 38 -0.60 -5.45 -11.73
CA GLN A 38 -1.05 -4.94 -10.43
C GLN A 38 -2.20 -3.94 -10.58
N ALA A 39 -2.74 -3.76 -11.79
CA ALA A 39 -3.67 -2.66 -12.09
C ALA A 39 -4.92 -2.68 -11.21
N VAL A 40 -5.51 -3.85 -10.99
CA VAL A 40 -6.69 -4.03 -10.11
C VAL A 40 -6.34 -3.64 -8.68
N MET A 41 -5.28 -4.21 -8.12
CA MET A 41 -4.83 -3.94 -6.76
C MET A 41 -4.52 -2.46 -6.54
N LEU A 42 -3.83 -1.81 -7.48
CA LEU A 42 -3.50 -0.39 -7.39
C LEU A 42 -4.75 0.50 -7.49
N THR A 43 -5.73 0.12 -8.30
CA THR A 43 -7.02 0.82 -8.40
C THR A 43 -7.79 0.74 -7.08
N GLU A 44 -7.85 -0.44 -6.47
CA GLU A 44 -8.50 -0.65 -5.17
C GLU A 44 -7.78 0.11 -4.04
N LEU A 45 -6.45 0.10 -4.05
CA LEU A 45 -5.65 0.88 -3.10
C LEU A 45 -5.94 2.38 -3.25
N GLN A 46 -6.01 2.88 -4.48
CA GLN A 46 -6.30 4.29 -4.72
C GLN A 46 -7.71 4.68 -4.25
N ALA A 47 -8.71 3.82 -4.49
CA ALA A 47 -10.07 4.01 -3.99
C ALA A 47 -10.09 4.07 -2.45
N ARG A 48 -9.34 3.20 -1.77
CA ARG A 48 -9.22 3.21 -0.30
C ARG A 48 -8.58 4.50 0.20
N ILE A 49 -7.49 4.95 -0.43
CA ILE A 49 -6.82 6.22 -0.09
C ILE A 49 -7.82 7.38 -0.21
N ASP A 50 -8.62 7.41 -1.27
CA ASP A 50 -9.56 8.50 -1.52
C ASP A 50 -10.69 8.50 -0.49
N SER A 51 -11.25 7.32 -0.15
CA SER A 51 -12.24 7.20 0.93
C SER A 51 -11.67 7.67 2.28
N THR A 52 -10.46 7.26 2.65
CA THR A 52 -9.83 7.71 3.90
C THR A 52 -9.63 9.22 3.93
N ARG A 53 -9.18 9.81 2.82
CA ARG A 53 -9.01 11.28 2.71
C ARG A 53 -10.31 12.05 2.90
N VAL A 54 -11.42 11.54 2.37
CA VAL A 54 -12.73 12.16 2.49
C VAL A 54 -13.25 12.08 3.93
N LEU A 55 -13.03 10.95 4.61
CA LEU A 55 -13.56 10.71 5.96
C LEU A 55 -12.74 11.36 7.08
N ALA A 56 -11.43 11.50 6.90
CA ALA A 56 -10.51 11.96 7.95
C ALA A 56 -10.66 13.45 8.34
N GLY A 57 -11.43 14.24 7.61
CA GLY A 57 -11.70 15.65 7.94
C GLY A 57 -10.51 16.61 7.78
N GLY A 58 -9.32 16.12 7.41
CA GLY A 58 -8.16 16.95 7.10
C GLY A 58 -6.93 16.16 6.66
N PRO A 59 -5.96 16.79 5.97
CA PRO A 59 -4.80 16.10 5.40
C PRO A 59 -3.93 15.39 6.45
N THR A 60 -3.65 16.04 7.59
CA THR A 60 -2.84 15.45 8.66
C THR A 60 -3.48 14.20 9.25
N GLN A 61 -4.80 14.24 9.46
CA GLN A 61 -5.54 13.10 9.98
C GLN A 61 -5.61 11.96 8.97
N ALA A 62 -5.82 12.27 7.68
CA ALA A 62 -5.77 11.28 6.60
C ALA A 62 -4.40 10.58 6.55
N CYS A 63 -3.31 11.33 6.68
CA CYS A 63 -1.96 10.75 6.73
C CYS A 63 -1.78 9.82 7.95
N ARG A 64 -2.26 10.23 9.14
CA ARG A 64 -2.20 9.38 10.34
C ARG A 64 -2.97 8.07 10.14
N GLU A 65 -4.17 8.13 9.58
CA GLU A 65 -4.99 6.95 9.33
C GLU A 65 -4.36 6.01 8.31
N LEU A 66 -3.86 6.55 7.19
CA LEU A 66 -3.19 5.75 6.16
C LEU A 66 -1.91 5.09 6.69
N LEU A 67 -1.10 5.82 7.46
CA LEU A 67 0.10 5.26 8.09
C LEU A 67 -0.25 4.20 9.15
N GLY A 68 -1.32 4.41 9.91
CA GLY A 68 -1.84 3.42 10.85
C GLY A 68 -2.24 2.13 10.14
N GLN A 69 -3.00 2.22 9.04
CA GLN A 69 -3.37 1.06 8.22
C GLN A 69 -2.13 0.32 7.70
N MET A 70 -1.10 1.04 7.23
CA MET A 70 0.15 0.44 6.80
C MET A 70 0.87 -0.29 7.94
N GLN A 71 0.91 0.32 9.13
CA GLN A 71 1.49 -0.29 10.32
C GLN A 71 0.76 -1.59 10.70
N ASP A 72 -0.58 -1.59 10.68
CA ASP A 72 -1.38 -2.77 11.00
C ASP A 72 -1.12 -3.92 10.01
N GLN A 73 -0.98 -3.62 8.71
CA GLN A 73 -0.62 -4.62 7.71
C GLN A 73 0.78 -5.19 7.94
N LEU A 74 1.77 -4.35 8.26
CA LEU A 74 3.12 -4.80 8.58
C LEU A 74 3.14 -5.71 9.80
N MET A 75 2.38 -5.37 10.85
CA MET A 75 2.24 -6.21 12.04
C MET A 75 1.60 -7.56 11.72
N LEU A 76 0.55 -7.58 10.90
CA LEU A 76 -0.09 -8.82 10.47
C LEU A 76 0.86 -9.69 9.65
N LEU A 77 1.63 -9.10 8.73
CA LEU A 77 2.64 -9.82 7.95
C LEU A 77 3.75 -10.39 8.84
N SER A 78 4.21 -9.62 9.83
CA SER A 78 5.19 -10.10 10.81
C SER A 78 4.66 -11.30 11.59
N PHE A 79 3.39 -11.28 12.00
CA PHE A 79 2.77 -12.40 12.71
C PHE A 79 2.70 -13.65 11.83
N LYS A 80 2.21 -13.51 10.59
CA LYS A 80 2.12 -14.62 9.62
C LYS A 80 3.48 -15.21 9.29
N LEU A 81 4.51 -14.37 9.18
CA LEU A 81 5.87 -14.84 8.94
C LEU A 81 6.41 -15.68 10.11
N ALA A 82 6.19 -15.22 11.35
CA ALA A 82 6.59 -15.96 12.53
C ALA A 82 5.85 -17.31 12.66
N GLU A 83 4.58 -17.36 12.27
CA GLU A 83 3.80 -18.61 12.20
C GLU A 83 4.37 -19.56 11.15
N LEU A 84 4.58 -19.09 9.92
CA LEU A 84 5.14 -19.89 8.84
C LEU A 84 6.53 -20.44 9.19
N GLN A 85 7.36 -19.66 9.89
CA GLN A 85 8.66 -20.10 10.39
C GLN A 85 8.53 -21.26 11.38
N ARG A 86 7.59 -21.19 12.32
CA ARG A 86 7.35 -22.29 13.29
C ARG A 86 6.89 -23.56 12.60
N GLU A 87 5.95 -23.45 11.66
CA GLU A 87 5.45 -24.61 10.89
C GLU A 87 6.55 -25.24 10.05
N THR A 88 7.38 -24.40 9.40
CA THR A 88 8.52 -24.88 8.60
C THR A 88 9.52 -25.65 9.46
N SER A 89 9.87 -25.14 10.64
CA SER A 89 10.76 -25.85 11.58
C SER A 89 10.18 -27.18 12.04
N ALA A 90 8.88 -27.23 12.38
CA ALA A 90 8.22 -28.47 12.78
C ALA A 90 8.24 -29.54 11.67
N VAL A 91 8.01 -29.13 10.42
CA VAL A 91 8.10 -30.03 9.26
C VAL A 91 9.55 -30.53 9.07
N GLN A 92 10.55 -29.65 9.21
CA GLN A 92 11.96 -30.03 9.13
C GLN A 92 12.35 -31.04 10.21
N GLU A 93 11.87 -30.86 11.45
CA GLU A 93 12.08 -31.81 12.55
C GLU A 93 11.47 -33.18 12.24
N ILE A 94 10.24 -33.23 11.72
CA ILE A 94 9.57 -34.48 11.33
C ILE A 94 10.35 -35.20 10.22
N ILE A 95 10.80 -34.46 9.20
CA ILE A 95 11.59 -35.03 8.10
C ILE A 95 12.94 -35.54 8.61
N GLY A 96 13.63 -34.76 9.44
CA GLY A 96 14.91 -35.15 10.05
C GLY A 96 14.77 -36.40 10.95
N ALA A 97 13.74 -36.46 11.79
CA ALA A 97 13.45 -37.62 12.64
C ALA A 97 13.16 -38.88 11.80
N LYS A 98 12.45 -38.73 10.67
CA LYS A 98 12.15 -39.84 9.76
C LYS A 98 13.36 -40.31 8.95
N ALA A 99 14.35 -39.45 8.73
CA ALA A 99 15.62 -39.79 8.09
C ALA A 99 16.58 -40.54 9.02
N ILE A 100 16.54 -40.29 10.33
CA ILE A 100 17.34 -41.00 11.35
C ILE A 100 16.76 -42.37 11.69
N ALA A 101 15.44 -42.56 11.50
CA ALA A 101 14.74 -43.82 11.77
C ALA A 101 14.79 -44.85 10.61
N ARG A 102 15.55 -44.58 9.54
CA ARG A 102 15.77 -45.49 8.40
C ARG A 102 17.22 -45.94 8.36
#